data_AF-A0A958XR26-F1
#
_entry.id   AF-A0A958XR26-F1
#
_cell.length_a   1.000
_cell.length_b   1.000
_cell.length_c   1.000
_cell.angle_alpha   90.00
_cell.angle_beta   90.00
_cell.angle_gamma   90.00
#
_symmetry.space_group_name_H-M   'P 1'
#
loop_
_entity.id
_entity.type
_entity.pdbx_description
1 polymer ?
#
loop_
_entity_poly.entity_id
_entity_poly.type
_entity_poly.pdbx_seq_one_letter_code
_entity_poly.pdbx_strand_id
1 'polypeptide(L)'
;TVPGVQPKLSLGWIKDELDKGQSGRLTIMNALDGRYILKPQNANFPQMPENEHLSMKLAALFNIDIVPISLIRLKSGELCFITKRIDRNLDGTKNHMIDFLQILELEDKYKGTMEMLGKEIGELSVNTLYDKLRFFESTVFNFIIGNNDMHLKNYSMFLSEMGWVLSPSYDLLNVKMIL
;
A
#
# COMPACT_ATOMS: atom_id res chain seq x y z
N THR A 1 13.90 -8.13 13.26
CA THR A 1 13.09 -7.83 12.05
C THR A 1 11.72 -7.43 12.53
N VAL A 2 11.25 -6.23 12.18
CA VAL A 2 10.03 -5.61 12.73
C VAL A 2 8.89 -5.83 11.72
N PRO A 3 8.05 -6.87 11.87
CA PRO A 3 7.04 -7.21 10.90
C PRO A 3 5.70 -6.55 11.31
N GLY A 4 5.11 -5.69 10.49
CA GLY A 4 3.71 -5.27 10.65
C GLY A 4 3.36 -4.62 12.00
N VAL A 5 4.31 -3.90 12.61
CA VAL A 5 4.17 -3.28 13.95
C VAL A 5 3.45 -1.92 13.89
N GLN A 6 3.23 -1.38 12.70
CA GLN A 6 2.55 -0.10 12.55
C GLN A 6 1.03 -0.26 12.77
N PRO A 7 0.43 0.48 13.72
CA PRO A 7 -1.01 0.53 13.86
C PRO A 7 -1.66 0.97 12.55
N LYS A 8 -2.84 0.43 12.24
CA LYS A 8 -3.61 0.82 11.05
C LYS A 8 -5.09 0.81 11.34
N LEU A 9 -5.79 1.80 10.77
CA LEU A 9 -7.23 1.97 10.90
C LEU A 9 -7.88 2.01 9.52
N SER A 10 -8.99 1.30 9.39
CA SER A 10 -9.84 1.34 8.21
C SER A 10 -10.78 2.55 8.33
N LEU A 11 -10.76 3.45 7.34
CA LEU A 11 -11.60 4.65 7.33
C LEU A 11 -12.53 4.68 6.12
N GLY A 12 -13.68 5.31 6.27
CA GLY A 12 -14.54 5.69 5.15
C GLY A 12 -15.21 7.05 5.39
N TRP A 13 -15.96 7.48 4.38
CA TRP A 13 -16.64 8.78 4.41
C TRP A 13 -18.09 8.59 4.80
N ILE A 14 -18.51 9.26 5.87
CA ILE A 14 -19.92 9.40 6.21
C ILE A 14 -20.34 10.81 5.80
N LYS A 15 -21.30 10.89 4.87
CA LYS A 15 -21.95 12.13 4.46
C LYS A 15 -23.19 12.33 5.33
N ASP A 16 -22.97 12.66 6.59
CA ASP A 16 -24.02 13.31 7.36
C ASP A 16 -23.87 14.81 7.11
N GLU A 17 -24.96 15.50 6.80
CA GLU A 17 -24.99 16.96 6.86
C GLU A 17 -24.73 17.35 8.31
N LEU A 18 -23.47 17.66 8.63
CA LEU A 18 -23.13 18.25 9.91
C LEU A 18 -23.74 19.65 9.92
N ASP A 19 -24.38 20.05 11.03
CA ASP A 19 -25.09 21.33 11.26
C ASP A 19 -24.31 22.62 10.92
N LYS A 20 -23.09 22.52 10.40
CA LYS A 20 -22.15 23.61 10.09
C LYS A 20 -21.66 23.63 8.64
N GLY A 21 -22.37 23.01 7.70
CA GLY A 21 -22.03 23.09 6.27
C GLY A 21 -20.73 22.37 5.87
N GLN A 22 -20.20 21.52 6.75
CA GLN A 22 -19.10 20.62 6.40
C GLN A 22 -19.71 19.40 5.70
N SER A 23 -19.43 19.26 4.40
CA SER A 23 -19.75 18.02 3.70
C SER A 23 -18.87 16.91 4.26
N GLY A 24 -19.45 16.05 5.11
CA GLY A 24 -18.96 14.76 5.59
C GLY A 24 -17.64 14.71 6.36
N ARG A 25 -17.40 13.55 6.98
CA ARG A 25 -16.26 13.28 7.87
C ARG A 25 -15.65 11.90 7.58
N LEU A 26 -14.31 11.82 7.67
CA LEU A 26 -13.61 10.55 7.74
C LEU A 26 -13.88 9.88 9.09
N THR A 27 -14.45 8.68 9.04
CA THR A 27 -14.86 7.91 10.22
C THR A 27 -14.23 6.53 10.20
N ILE A 28 -13.89 6.02 11.38
CA ILE A 28 -13.39 4.65 11.53
C ILE A 28 -14.53 3.69 11.16
N MET A 29 -14.24 2.76 10.26
CA MET A 29 -15.18 1.75 9.81
C MET A 29 -14.59 0.35 10.04
N ASN A 30 -15.42 -0.67 9.90
CA ASN A 30 -14.92 -2.04 9.84
C ASN A 30 -13.92 -2.21 8.68
N ALA A 31 -13.04 -3.20 8.80
CA ALA A 31 -12.00 -3.47 7.80
C ALA A 31 -12.57 -3.77 6.40
N LEU A 32 -13.82 -4.24 6.31
CA LEU A 32 -14.48 -4.59 5.06
C LEU A 32 -15.02 -3.38 4.29
N ASP A 33 -15.46 -2.34 5.02
CA ASP A 33 -16.24 -1.22 4.47
C ASP A 33 -15.41 0.07 4.29
N GLY A 34 -14.24 0.15 4.91
CA GLY A 34 -13.36 1.30 4.75
C GLY A 34 -12.75 1.36 3.36
N ARG A 35 -12.67 2.59 2.84
CA ARG A 35 -12.09 2.96 1.53
C ARG A 35 -10.67 3.51 1.65
N TYR A 36 -10.22 3.77 2.88
CA TYR A 36 -8.89 4.29 3.16
C TYR A 36 -8.26 3.52 4.30
N ILE A 37 -6.93 3.48 4.31
CA ILE A 37 -6.14 2.96 5.41
C ILE A 37 -5.36 4.14 5.99
N LEU A 38 -5.60 4.42 7.27
CA LEU A 38 -4.87 5.42 8.04
C LEU A 38 -3.79 4.72 8.87
N LYS A 39 -2.57 5.25 8.82
CA LYS A 39 -1.43 4.80 9.58
C LYS A 39 -0.92 5.97 10.45
N PRO A 40 -1.19 5.95 11.77
CA PRO A 40 -0.76 7.00 12.68
C PRO A 40 0.74 6.89 13.02
N GLN A 41 1.19 7.82 13.85
CA GLN A 41 2.53 7.77 14.44
C GLN A 41 2.78 6.45 15.18
N ASN A 42 4.03 6.01 15.15
CA ASN A 42 4.48 4.84 15.88
C ASN A 42 5.29 5.29 17.11
N ALA A 43 4.96 4.74 18.28
CA ALA A 43 5.63 5.11 19.53
C ALA A 43 7.13 4.78 19.55
N ASN A 44 7.54 3.72 18.84
CA ASN A 44 8.93 3.26 18.81
C ASN A 44 9.74 3.84 17.65
N PHE A 45 9.06 4.39 16.65
CA PHE A 45 9.67 4.83 15.39
C PHE A 45 9.13 6.21 15.02
N PRO A 46 9.79 7.29 15.48
CA PRO A 46 9.38 8.65 15.17
C PRO A 46 9.31 8.89 13.66
N GLN A 47 8.36 9.71 13.24
CA GLN A 47 8.22 10.18 11.85
C GLN A 47 7.96 9.06 10.83
N MET A 48 7.46 7.91 11.28
CA MET A 48 7.15 6.77 10.41
C MET A 48 6.12 7.14 9.31
N PRO A 49 5.00 7.83 9.60
CA PRO A 49 4.09 8.32 8.56
C PRO A 49 4.75 9.22 7.51
N GLU A 50 5.64 10.12 7.94
CA GLU A 50 6.36 11.05 7.09
C GLU A 50 7.35 10.32 6.18
N ASN A 51 8.06 9.32 6.72
CA ASN A 51 8.97 8.49 5.93
C ASN A 51 8.22 7.68 4.88
N GLU A 52 7.10 7.04 5.24
CA GLU A 52 6.29 6.31 4.26
C GLU A 52 5.77 7.26 3.15
N HIS A 53 5.29 8.43 3.54
CA HIS A 53 4.86 9.46 2.58
C HIS A 53 6.02 9.89 1.66
N LEU A 54 7.21 10.14 2.20
CA LEU A 54 8.40 10.50 1.44
C LEU A 54 8.79 9.39 0.46
N SER A 55 8.89 8.15 0.94
CA SER A 55 9.27 6.98 0.15
C SER A 55 8.32 6.76 -1.02
N MET A 56 7.02 6.84 -0.78
CA MET A 56 5.99 6.74 -1.81
C MET A 56 6.04 7.92 -2.80
N LYS A 57 6.25 9.16 -2.33
CA LYS A 57 6.40 10.33 -3.22
C LYS A 57 7.66 10.24 -4.08
N LEU A 58 8.76 9.73 -3.55
CA LEU A 58 9.97 9.46 -4.33
C LEU A 58 9.69 8.43 -5.41
N ALA A 59 9.01 7.32 -5.10
CA ALA A 59 8.63 6.31 -6.10
C ALA A 59 7.84 6.94 -7.26
N ALA A 60 6.85 7.79 -6.96
CA ALA A 60 6.10 8.52 -7.99
C ALA A 60 6.97 9.45 -8.84
N LEU A 61 7.98 10.11 -8.25
CA LEU A 61 8.94 10.94 -9.00
C LEU A 61 9.82 10.12 -9.96
N PHE A 62 10.05 8.85 -9.65
CA PHE A 62 10.71 7.89 -10.53
C PHE A 62 9.75 7.19 -11.50
N ASN A 63 8.51 7.69 -11.65
CA ASN A 63 7.45 7.12 -12.48
C ASN A 63 7.04 5.69 -12.09
N ILE A 64 7.32 5.26 -10.86
CA ILE A 64 6.77 4.01 -10.33
C ILE A 64 5.31 4.27 -9.98
N ASP A 65 4.44 3.42 -10.53
CA ASP A 65 3.02 3.47 -10.26
C ASP A 65 2.75 3.12 -8.78
N ILE A 66 2.00 4.00 -8.10
CA ILE A 66 1.71 3.90 -6.67
C ILE A 66 0.21 4.05 -6.40
N VAL A 67 -0.25 3.46 -5.29
CA VAL A 67 -1.59 3.75 -4.78
C VAL A 67 -1.72 5.24 -4.39
N PRO A 68 -2.94 5.82 -4.42
CA PRO A 68 -3.13 7.20 -4.00
C PRO A 68 -2.84 7.39 -2.52
N ILE A 69 -1.97 8.35 -2.20
CA ILE A 69 -1.51 8.63 -0.83
C ILE A 69 -1.65 10.11 -0.46
N SER A 70 -1.71 10.37 0.84
CA SER A 70 -1.57 11.70 1.41
C SER A 70 -0.98 11.62 2.82
N LEU A 71 -0.46 12.74 3.29
CA LEU A 71 -0.14 12.97 4.69
C LEU A 71 -1.17 13.95 5.25
N ILE A 72 -1.85 13.60 6.32
CA ILE A 72 -2.88 14.43 6.95
C ILE A 72 -2.48 14.80 8.38
N ARG A 73 -2.94 15.96 8.83
CA ARG A 73 -2.73 16.44 10.20
C ARG A 73 -4.00 16.23 11.01
N LEU A 74 -3.90 15.52 12.12
CA LEU A 74 -5.01 15.37 13.07
C LEU A 74 -5.22 16.66 13.88
N LYS A 75 -6.37 16.77 14.55
CA LYS A 75 -6.64 17.89 15.46
C LYS A 75 -5.62 17.99 16.61
N SER A 76 -5.00 16.87 17.00
CA SER A 76 -3.90 16.83 17.97
C SER A 76 -2.63 17.51 17.46
N GLY A 77 -2.51 17.76 16.16
CA GLY A 77 -1.31 18.27 15.50
C GLY A 77 -0.42 17.18 14.90
N GLU A 78 -0.63 15.91 15.29
CA GLU A 78 0.13 14.76 14.78
C GLU A 78 -0.12 14.51 13.30
N LEU A 79 0.93 14.10 12.59
CA LEU A 79 0.86 13.70 11.19
C LEU A 79 0.54 12.21 11.08
N CYS A 80 -0.34 11.86 10.16
CA CYS A 80 -0.73 10.48 9.84
C CYS A 80 -0.68 10.26 8.34
N PHE A 81 -0.21 9.09 7.94
CA PHE A 81 -0.20 8.67 6.55
C PHE A 81 -1.57 8.07 6.22
N ILE A 82 -2.13 8.42 5.07
CA ILE A 82 -3.38 7.86 4.59
C ILE A 82 -3.21 7.41 3.15
N THR A 83 -3.67 6.19 2.85
CA THR A 83 -3.70 5.65 1.50
C THR A 83 -5.14 5.26 1.12
N LYS A 84 -5.50 5.46 -0.14
CA LYS A 84 -6.77 5.01 -0.70
C LYS A 84 -6.64 3.55 -1.13
N ARG A 85 -7.62 2.75 -0.75
CA ARG A 85 -7.74 1.36 -1.20
C ARG A 85 -8.13 1.32 -2.67
N ILE A 86 -7.34 0.61 -3.47
CA ILE A 86 -7.60 0.38 -4.90
C ILE A 86 -8.49 -0.85 -5.14
N ASP A 87 -8.62 -1.73 -4.15
CA ASP A 87 -9.50 -2.90 -4.15
C ASP A 87 -10.98 -2.55 -3.81
N ARG A 88 -11.33 -1.27 -3.87
CA ARG A 88 -12.68 -0.73 -3.59
C ARG A 88 -13.10 0.26 -4.68
N ASN A 89 -14.18 -0.05 -5.38
CA ASN A 89 -14.77 0.82 -6.40
C ASN A 89 -15.59 1.96 -5.78
N LEU A 90 -15.95 2.95 -6.60
CA LEU A 90 -16.73 4.12 -6.17
C LEU A 90 -18.12 3.74 -5.65
N ASP A 91 -18.74 2.73 -6.27
CA ASP A 91 -20.03 2.15 -5.90
C ASP A 91 -19.97 1.28 -4.63
N GLY A 92 -18.77 1.04 -4.08
CA GLY A 92 -18.54 0.21 -2.89
C GLY A 92 -18.29 -1.27 -3.18
N THR A 93 -18.36 -1.70 -4.44
CA THR A 93 -17.99 -3.07 -4.83
C THR A 93 -16.48 -3.30 -4.63
N LYS A 94 -16.11 -4.58 -4.51
CA LYS A 94 -14.72 -4.99 -4.30
C LYS A 94 -14.13 -5.44 -5.62
N ASN A 95 -12.92 -4.97 -5.92
CA ASN A 95 -12.08 -5.57 -6.96
C ASN A 95 -11.21 -6.65 -6.33
N HIS A 96 -10.94 -7.71 -7.08
CA HIS A 96 -10.05 -8.76 -6.62
C HIS A 96 -8.61 -8.25 -6.58
N MET A 97 -8.00 -8.37 -5.40
CA MET A 97 -6.60 -8.11 -5.15
C MET A 97 -6.11 -9.19 -4.19
N ILE A 98 -5.00 -9.84 -4.53
CA ILE A 98 -4.46 -10.97 -3.78
C ILE A 98 -2.95 -10.81 -3.64
N ASP A 99 -2.44 -10.98 -2.42
CA ASP A 99 -1.01 -10.82 -2.12
C ASP A 99 -0.20 -12.08 -2.46
N PHE A 100 1.11 -11.94 -2.67
CA PHE A 100 1.95 -13.07 -3.08
C PHE A 100 2.16 -14.13 -1.99
N LEU A 101 1.88 -13.82 -0.72
CA LEU A 101 1.88 -14.85 0.33
C LEU A 101 0.75 -15.84 0.08
N GLN A 102 -0.43 -15.31 -0.29
CA GLN A 102 -1.60 -16.12 -0.63
C GLN A 102 -1.43 -16.84 -1.98
N ILE A 103 -0.94 -16.16 -3.02
CA ILE A 103 -0.73 -16.77 -4.35
C ILE A 103 0.23 -17.96 -4.27
N LEU A 104 1.33 -17.81 -3.52
CA LEU A 104 2.34 -18.85 -3.37
C LEU A 104 1.98 -19.91 -2.31
N GLU A 105 0.84 -19.72 -1.61
CA GLU A 105 0.38 -20.59 -0.53
C GLU A 105 1.44 -20.84 0.56
N LEU A 106 2.24 -19.82 0.86
CA LEU A 106 3.29 -19.90 1.87
C LEU A 106 2.77 -19.45 3.25
N GLU A 107 3.36 -19.99 4.32
CA GLU A 107 2.99 -19.61 5.69
C GLU A 107 3.78 -18.40 6.21
N ASP A 108 4.98 -18.17 5.68
CA ASP A 108 5.91 -17.13 6.12
C ASP A 108 6.15 -16.12 5.00
N LYS A 109 5.83 -14.86 5.30
CA LYS A 109 5.98 -13.73 4.38
C LYS A 109 7.42 -13.49 3.89
N TYR A 110 8.44 -14.00 4.59
CA TYR A 110 9.85 -13.86 4.20
C TYR A 110 10.43 -15.05 3.45
N LYS A 111 9.67 -16.13 3.22
CA LYS A 111 10.18 -17.36 2.55
C LYS A 111 10.18 -17.32 1.02
N GLY A 112 9.81 -16.20 0.40
CA GLY A 112 9.85 -16.04 -1.06
C GLY A 112 11.07 -15.27 -1.57
N THR A 113 11.38 -15.41 -2.86
CA THR A 113 12.45 -14.66 -3.54
C THR A 113 11.90 -13.75 -4.64
N MET A 114 12.65 -12.73 -5.02
CA MET A 114 12.27 -11.87 -6.16
C MET A 114 12.19 -12.64 -7.48
N GLU A 115 13.00 -13.70 -7.63
CA GLU A 115 12.94 -14.58 -8.80
C GLU A 115 11.62 -15.35 -8.85
N MET A 116 11.18 -15.92 -7.72
CA MET A 116 9.86 -16.57 -7.62
C MET A 116 8.74 -15.59 -7.97
N LEU A 117 8.78 -14.38 -7.42
CA LEU A 117 7.77 -13.34 -7.71
C LEU A 117 7.75 -12.98 -9.19
N GLY A 118 8.91 -12.70 -9.78
CA GLY A 118 9.02 -12.35 -11.19
C GLY A 118 8.56 -13.47 -12.11
N LYS A 119 8.78 -14.74 -11.74
CA LYS A 119 8.26 -15.90 -12.46
C LYS A 119 6.74 -15.94 -12.41
N GLU A 120 6.15 -15.90 -11.22
CA GLU A 120 4.69 -15.96 -11.01
C GLU A 120 3.96 -14.77 -11.66
N ILE A 121 4.50 -13.55 -11.56
CA ILE A 121 3.98 -12.38 -12.30
C ILE A 121 3.94 -12.68 -13.80
N GLY A 122 4.96 -13.38 -14.31
CA GLY A 122 5.04 -13.78 -15.70
C GLY A 122 4.00 -14.79 -16.14
N GLU A 123 3.55 -15.66 -15.24
CA GLU A 123 2.54 -16.68 -15.52
C GLU A 123 1.13 -16.12 -15.37
N LEU A 124 0.92 -15.19 -14.43
CA LEU A 124 -0.41 -14.66 -14.08
C LEU A 124 -0.80 -13.39 -14.85
N SER A 125 0.16 -12.52 -15.18
CA SER A 125 -0.16 -11.21 -15.76
C SER A 125 -0.60 -11.31 -17.22
N VAL A 126 -1.71 -10.66 -17.55
CA VAL A 126 -2.17 -10.48 -18.93
C VAL A 126 -1.30 -9.51 -19.74
N ASN A 127 -0.48 -8.70 -19.07
CA ASN A 127 0.51 -7.81 -19.69
C ASN A 127 1.91 -8.12 -19.16
N THR A 128 2.34 -9.35 -19.43
CA THR A 128 3.54 -9.99 -18.86
C THR A 128 4.81 -9.13 -18.91
N LEU A 129 5.16 -8.59 -20.08
CA LEU A 129 6.42 -7.85 -20.24
C LEU A 129 6.40 -6.53 -19.46
N TYR A 130 5.27 -5.82 -19.50
CA TYR A 130 5.11 -4.55 -18.80
C TYR A 130 5.14 -4.74 -17.29
N ASP A 131 4.44 -5.75 -16.76
CA ASP A 131 4.43 -5.99 -15.31
C ASP A 131 5.74 -6.55 -14.78
N LYS A 132 6.49 -7.34 -15.58
CA LYS A 132 7.87 -7.72 -15.23
C LYS A 132 8.79 -6.50 -15.17
N LEU A 133 8.65 -5.55 -16.09
CA LEU A 133 9.41 -4.29 -16.06
C LEU A 133 9.07 -3.48 -14.80
N ARG A 134 7.77 -3.26 -14.52
CA ARG A 134 7.31 -2.55 -13.31
C ARG A 134 7.81 -3.21 -12.03
N PHE A 135 7.77 -4.54 -11.97
CA PHE A 135 8.30 -5.29 -10.84
C PHE A 135 9.81 -5.09 -10.66
N PHE A 136 10.57 -5.14 -11.76
CA PHE A 136 12.02 -4.90 -11.74
C PHE A 136 12.35 -3.47 -11.28
N GLU A 137 11.68 -2.45 -11.83
CA GLU A 137 11.86 -1.05 -11.43
C GLU A 137 11.55 -0.84 -9.94
N SER A 138 10.45 -1.41 -9.45
CA SER A 138 10.09 -1.38 -8.03
C SER A 138 11.13 -2.09 -7.15
N THR A 139 11.67 -3.23 -7.61
CA THR A 139 12.73 -3.96 -6.88
C THR A 139 14.01 -3.13 -6.77
N VAL A 140 14.45 -2.52 -7.87
CA VAL A 140 15.64 -1.65 -7.89
C VAL A 140 15.42 -0.41 -7.02
N PHE A 141 14.24 0.20 -7.09
CA PHE A 141 13.90 1.35 -6.25
C PHE A 141 13.97 1.02 -4.76
N ASN A 142 13.36 -0.09 -4.33
CA ASN A 142 13.40 -0.53 -2.93
C ASN A 142 14.83 -0.77 -2.44
N PHE A 143 15.71 -1.31 -3.30
CA PHE A 143 17.13 -1.43 -3.00
C PHE A 143 17.79 -0.05 -2.79
N ILE A 144 17.55 0.91 -3.69
CA ILE A 144 18.12 2.27 -3.63
C ILE A 144 17.68 3.01 -2.37
N ILE A 145 16.39 2.96 -2.02
CA ILE A 145 15.87 3.64 -0.83
C ILE A 145 16.16 2.86 0.46
N GLY A 146 16.82 1.71 0.40
CA GLY A 146 17.10 0.92 1.60
C GLY A 146 15.85 0.36 2.29
N ASN A 147 14.81 0.03 1.52
CA ASN A 147 13.64 -0.68 2.03
C ASN A 147 13.96 -2.18 2.17
N ASN A 148 14.24 -2.61 3.41
CA ASN A 148 14.59 -3.99 3.73
C ASN A 148 13.42 -4.82 4.31
N ASP A 149 12.19 -4.27 4.32
CA ASP A 149 10.99 -4.99 4.79
C ASP A 149 10.03 -5.32 3.63
N MET A 150 10.48 -5.23 2.37
CA MET A 150 9.70 -5.72 1.22
C MET A 150 9.60 -7.23 1.22
N HIS A 151 8.42 -7.74 1.57
CA HIS A 151 8.13 -9.16 1.68
C HIS A 151 6.89 -9.54 0.86
N LEU A 152 6.50 -10.82 0.86
CA LEU A 152 5.44 -11.36 -0.01
C LEU A 152 4.09 -10.61 0.07
N LYS A 153 3.77 -10.00 1.22
CA LYS A 153 2.52 -9.23 1.39
C LYS A 153 2.55 -7.80 0.80
N ASN A 154 3.72 -7.30 0.40
CA ASN A 154 3.87 -5.95 -0.21
C ASN A 154 3.74 -5.99 -1.74
N TYR A 155 3.59 -7.18 -2.31
CA TYR A 155 3.30 -7.36 -3.71
C TYR A 155 1.94 -8.03 -3.83
N SER A 156 1.12 -7.57 -4.77
CA SER A 156 -0.19 -8.17 -5.05
C SER A 156 -0.49 -8.16 -6.54
N MET A 157 -1.24 -9.16 -6.97
CA MET A 157 -1.94 -9.14 -8.25
C MET A 157 -3.31 -8.49 -8.07
N PHE A 158 -3.72 -7.70 -9.06
CA PHE A 158 -4.98 -6.98 -9.10
C PHE A 158 -5.75 -7.36 -10.38
N LEU A 159 -7.05 -7.65 -10.24
CA LEU A 159 -7.89 -8.01 -11.38
C LEU A 159 -8.41 -6.73 -12.06
N SER A 160 -7.80 -6.40 -13.19
CA SER A 160 -8.25 -5.31 -14.07
C SER A 160 -9.32 -5.80 -15.05
N GLU A 161 -9.90 -4.88 -15.83
CA GLU A 161 -10.85 -5.22 -16.91
C GLU A 161 -10.23 -6.13 -17.99
N MET A 162 -8.90 -6.08 -18.16
CA MET A 162 -8.18 -6.93 -19.11
C MET A 162 -7.77 -8.28 -18.50
N GLY A 163 -7.90 -8.46 -17.18
CA GLY A 163 -7.42 -9.61 -16.42
C GLY A 163 -6.40 -9.23 -15.35
N TRP A 164 -5.71 -10.24 -14.81
CA TRP A 164 -4.75 -10.05 -13.72
C TRP A 164 -3.53 -9.24 -14.16
N VAL A 165 -3.18 -8.22 -13.36
CA VAL A 165 -2.00 -7.38 -13.55
C VAL A 165 -1.32 -7.13 -12.22
N LEU A 166 -0.05 -6.71 -12.23
CA LEU A 166 0.64 -6.28 -11.02
C LEU A 166 -0.03 -5.01 -10.47
N SER A 167 -0.36 -5.02 -9.18
CA SER A 167 -0.92 -3.83 -8.52
C SER A 167 0.08 -2.65 -8.50
N PRO A 168 -0.40 -1.40 -8.46
CA PRO A 168 0.42 -0.25 -8.08
C PRO A 168 1.13 -0.51 -6.75
N SER A 169 2.35 0.03 -6.59
CA SER A 169 3.14 -0.16 -5.37
C SER A 169 2.46 0.50 -4.16
N TYR A 170 2.62 -0.10 -3.00
CA TYR A 170 2.10 0.37 -1.71
C TYR A 170 3.06 -0.02 -0.59
N ASP A 171 2.95 0.63 0.58
CA ASP A 171 3.71 0.27 1.79
C ASP A 171 5.25 0.31 1.57
N LEU A 172 5.71 1.30 0.80
CA LEU A 172 7.13 1.55 0.58
C LEU A 172 7.70 2.38 1.74
N LEU A 173 8.77 1.89 2.37
CA LEU A 173 9.34 2.52 3.57
C LEU A 173 10.86 2.43 3.55
N ASN A 174 11.55 3.58 3.69
CA ASN A 174 12.99 3.58 3.90
C ASN A 174 13.31 3.17 5.35
N VAL A 175 13.56 1.87 5.56
CA VAL A 175 13.84 1.34 6.90
C VAL A 175 15.18 1.82 7.44
N LYS A 176 16.19 2.04 6.57
CA LYS A 176 17.51 2.58 6.96
C LYS A 176 17.44 3.99 7.56
N MET A 177 16.42 4.77 7.26
CA MET A 177 16.23 6.09 7.87
C MET A 177 15.61 6.03 9.29
N ILE A 178 14.98 4.91 9.64
CA ILE A 178 14.28 4.73 10.92
C ILE A 178 15.14 3.96 11.95
N LEU A 179 16.03 3.09 11.47
CA LEU A 179 16.99 2.32 12.29
C LEU A 179 18.28 3.12 12.54
#